data_AF-A0A2V2R4N4-F1
#
_entry.id   AF-A0A2V2R4N4-F1
#
_cell.length_a   1.000
_cell.length_b   1.000
_cell.length_c   1.000
_cell.angle_alpha   90.00
_cell.angle_beta   90.00
_cell.angle_gamma   90.00
#
_symmetry.space_group_name_H-M   'P 1'
#
loop_
_entity.id
_entity.type
_entity.pdbx_description
1 polymer ?
#
loop_
_entity_poly.entity_id
_entity_poly.type
_entity_poly.pdbx_seq_one_letter_code
_entity_poly.pdbx_strand_id
1 'polypeptide(L)'
;MTKYLGFLILFIAFAGNATARDMVLTIYDDGLSCPYECDAHVVMFHSDNGTRYAFTPDSSRSAPHPCTVGQECKICFSEDDKSCMVARYRGDGPKAGRFDFTPAFYAENCQKPDIPEALKKQCISLDNAANRLGYTNSINCFTSPNDSKCKALMENAKAAQTADIPKRNKCLSMGQDAYNRSQADPKERRANDCNYSDLRLGGKPGNRWRRLLPAACRTGTFVDQFGLDCCSADVRFAAANHPECRAFFPKQ
;
A
#
# COMPACT_ATOMS: atom_id res chain seq x y z
N MET A 1 -0.63 72.59 -16.69
CA MET A 1 -0.74 71.51 -17.68
C MET A 1 -0.16 70.25 -17.06
N THR A 2 -1.00 69.39 -16.49
CA THR A 2 -0.56 68.19 -15.75
C THR A 2 -1.14 66.97 -16.46
N LYS A 3 -0.28 66.20 -17.13
CA LYS A 3 -0.64 64.99 -17.86
C LYS A 3 -0.60 63.80 -16.90
N TYR A 4 -1.74 63.19 -16.60
CA TYR A 4 -1.80 61.89 -15.94
C TYR A 4 -1.83 60.78 -17.00
N LEU A 5 -0.74 60.05 -17.10
CA LEU A 5 -0.61 58.86 -17.94
C LEU A 5 -1.09 57.65 -17.12
N GLY A 6 -2.31 57.19 -17.38
CA GLY A 6 -2.89 56.02 -16.74
C GLY A 6 -2.27 54.73 -17.29
N PHE A 7 -1.57 53.99 -16.45
CA PHE A 7 -1.06 52.65 -16.75
C PHE A 7 -2.14 51.61 -16.40
N LEU A 8 -2.82 51.08 -17.42
CA LEU A 8 -3.78 49.99 -17.28
C LEU A 8 -2.98 48.67 -17.18
N ILE A 9 -2.76 48.18 -15.95
CA ILE A 9 -2.12 46.87 -15.73
C ILE A 9 -3.18 45.78 -15.96
N LEU A 10 -3.10 45.14 -17.13
CA LEU A 10 -3.89 43.98 -17.50
C LEU A 10 -3.35 42.75 -16.74
N PHE A 11 -3.98 42.37 -15.62
CA PHE A 11 -3.72 41.10 -14.95
C PHE A 11 -4.29 39.96 -15.82
N ILE A 12 -3.45 39.38 -16.66
CA ILE A 12 -3.74 38.10 -17.32
C ILE A 12 -3.63 37.03 -16.22
N ALA A 13 -4.77 36.64 -15.66
CA ALA A 13 -4.86 35.48 -14.80
C ALA A 13 -4.58 34.23 -15.63
N PHE A 14 -3.37 33.69 -15.51
CA PHE A 14 -3.07 32.33 -15.94
C PHE A 14 -3.84 31.37 -15.02
N ALA A 15 -5.11 31.14 -15.34
CA ALA A 15 -5.83 29.97 -14.85
C ALA A 15 -5.15 28.75 -15.48
N GLY A 16 -4.14 28.21 -14.80
CA GLY A 16 -3.60 26.91 -15.12
C GLY A 16 -4.74 25.92 -15.04
N ASN A 17 -5.19 25.42 -16.20
CA ASN A 17 -6.07 24.26 -16.23
C ASN A 17 -5.29 23.12 -15.57
N ALA A 18 -5.60 22.86 -14.29
CA ALA A 18 -5.19 21.63 -13.65
C ALA A 18 -5.82 20.51 -14.47
N THR A 19 -5.02 19.91 -15.36
CA THR A 19 -5.45 18.78 -16.18
C THR A 19 -5.99 17.73 -15.22
N ALA A 20 -7.25 17.34 -15.41
CA ALA A 20 -7.87 16.27 -14.65
C ALA A 20 -6.90 15.07 -14.65
N ARG A 21 -6.40 14.73 -13.46
CA ARG A 21 -5.53 13.57 -13.30
C ARG A 21 -6.42 12.41 -12.89
N ASP A 22 -6.37 11.32 -13.64
CA ASP A 22 -6.99 10.08 -13.20
C ASP A 22 -6.15 9.50 -12.06
N MET A 23 -6.81 9.15 -10.95
CA MET A 23 -6.14 8.58 -9.80
C MET A 23 -5.85 7.10 -10.08
N VAL A 24 -4.62 6.67 -9.83
CA VAL A 24 -4.21 5.28 -10.08
C VAL A 24 -4.55 4.43 -8.85
N LEU A 25 -5.33 3.35 -9.06
CA LEU A 25 -5.60 2.35 -8.03
C LEU A 25 -4.53 1.27 -8.06
N THR A 26 -4.11 0.85 -6.88
CA THR A 26 -3.14 -0.23 -6.71
C THR A 26 -3.42 -1.04 -5.46
N ILE A 27 -2.70 -2.14 -5.31
CA ILE A 27 -2.84 -3.06 -4.19
C ILE A 27 -1.52 -3.13 -3.43
N TYR A 28 -1.59 -3.14 -2.09
CA TYR A 28 -0.42 -3.02 -1.23
C TYR A 28 -0.61 -3.73 0.11
N ASP A 29 0.48 -4.25 0.67
CA ASP A 29 0.50 -4.89 1.99
C ASP A 29 1.92 -4.88 2.57
N ASP A 30 2.31 -3.80 3.26
CA ASP A 30 3.64 -3.66 3.87
C ASP A 30 3.68 -4.00 5.36
N GLY A 31 2.59 -4.48 5.95
CA GLY A 31 2.48 -4.66 7.39
C GLY A 31 2.46 -3.37 8.23
N LEU A 32 3.12 -2.28 7.82
CA LEU A 32 3.12 -0.97 8.49
C LEU A 32 1.78 -0.25 8.33
N SER A 33 1.32 -0.15 7.09
CA SER A 33 0.04 0.47 6.70
C SER A 33 -1.16 -0.44 6.99
N CYS A 34 -0.92 -1.63 7.54
CA CYS A 34 -1.90 -2.65 7.90
C CYS A 34 -2.12 -2.76 9.44
N PRO A 35 -2.57 -1.71 10.14
CA PRO A 35 -2.95 -1.86 11.54
C PRO A 35 -4.20 -2.76 11.66
N TYR A 36 -4.36 -3.46 12.78
CA TYR A 36 -5.55 -4.27 13.10
C TYR A 36 -5.91 -5.35 12.07
N GLU A 37 -4.99 -6.29 11.82
CA GLU A 37 -5.18 -7.44 10.91
C GLU A 37 -5.34 -7.09 9.41
N CYS A 38 -5.03 -5.84 9.02
CA CYS A 38 -5.15 -5.33 7.66
C CYS A 38 -6.58 -5.39 7.12
N ASP A 39 -7.47 -4.61 7.73
CA ASP A 39 -8.84 -4.45 7.26
C ASP A 39 -8.94 -3.87 5.84
N ALA A 40 -10.14 -3.89 5.26
CA ALA A 40 -10.41 -3.24 3.98
C ALA A 40 -10.27 -1.72 4.10
N HIS A 41 -9.19 -1.16 3.57
CA HIS A 41 -8.87 0.25 3.72
C HIS A 41 -8.05 0.80 2.55
N VAL A 42 -7.83 2.12 2.59
CA VAL A 42 -7.01 2.89 1.65
C VAL A 42 -5.97 3.73 2.38
N VAL A 43 -4.79 3.85 1.78
CA VAL A 43 -3.77 4.85 2.09
C VAL A 43 -3.49 5.72 0.87
N MET A 44 -3.13 6.98 1.10
CA MET A 44 -2.89 7.95 0.03
C MET A 44 -1.88 9.00 0.48
N PHE A 45 -1.25 9.70 -0.45
CA PHE A 45 -0.37 10.81 -0.08
C PHE A 45 -1.15 11.92 0.61
N HIS A 46 -0.58 12.57 1.64
CA HIS A 46 -1.27 13.65 2.35
C HIS A 46 -1.75 14.79 1.42
N SER A 47 -1.04 15.07 0.32
CA SER A 47 -1.48 16.11 -0.64
C SER A 47 -2.72 15.74 -1.44
N ASP A 48 -3.12 14.46 -1.44
CA ASP A 48 -4.34 13.99 -2.09
C ASP A 48 -5.52 13.96 -1.11
N ASN A 49 -5.27 13.97 0.20
CA ASN A 49 -6.28 14.02 1.24
C ASN A 49 -6.88 15.43 1.40
N GLY A 50 -8.20 15.55 1.42
CA GLY A 50 -8.90 16.84 1.42
C GLY A 50 -8.94 17.49 0.04
N THR A 51 -8.83 16.68 -1.02
CA THR A 51 -8.99 17.13 -2.41
C THR A 51 -10.31 16.64 -2.98
N ARG A 52 -10.63 17.08 -4.20
CA ARG A 52 -11.79 16.59 -4.95
C ARG A 52 -11.79 15.07 -5.24
N TYR A 53 -10.70 14.37 -4.96
CA TYR A 53 -10.57 12.92 -5.15
C TYR A 53 -10.56 12.12 -3.85
N ALA A 54 -10.37 12.77 -2.70
CA ALA A 54 -10.42 12.11 -1.40
C ALA A 54 -10.85 13.09 -0.31
N PHE A 55 -12.04 12.87 0.24
CA PHE A 55 -12.66 13.78 1.20
C PHE A 55 -13.65 13.03 2.10
N THR A 56 -14.02 13.64 3.24
CA THR A 56 -14.97 13.01 4.17
C THR A 56 -16.35 12.83 3.53
N PRO A 57 -17.12 11.77 3.87
CA PRO A 57 -18.44 11.54 3.29
C PRO A 57 -19.48 12.66 3.50
N ASP A 58 -19.31 13.48 4.54
CA ASP A 58 -20.16 14.62 4.90
C ASP A 58 -19.78 15.93 4.18
N SER A 59 -18.67 15.95 3.43
CA SER A 59 -18.25 17.09 2.61
C SER A 59 -18.51 16.84 1.11
N SER A 60 -18.32 17.86 0.29
CA SER A 60 -18.56 17.78 -1.16
C SER A 60 -17.28 17.92 -1.95
N ARG A 61 -17.29 17.47 -3.20
CA ARG A 61 -16.17 17.61 -4.12
C ARG A 61 -15.76 19.07 -4.36
N SER A 62 -16.72 19.99 -4.32
CA SER A 62 -16.47 21.43 -4.50
C SER A 62 -15.99 22.15 -3.24
N ALA A 63 -16.15 21.53 -2.07
CA ALA A 63 -15.67 22.01 -0.79
C ALA A 63 -15.19 20.81 0.07
N PRO A 64 -14.09 20.16 -0.32
CA PRO A 64 -13.65 18.91 0.29
C PRO A 64 -13.07 19.14 1.68
N HIS A 65 -13.41 18.28 2.63
CA HIS A 65 -12.75 18.20 3.93
C HIS A 65 -11.82 16.99 3.99
N PRO A 66 -10.64 17.10 4.62
CA PRO A 66 -9.69 16.01 4.72
C PRO A 66 -10.21 14.87 5.59
N CYS A 67 -9.97 13.64 5.14
CA CYS A 67 -10.28 12.41 5.85
C CYS A 67 -9.41 12.27 7.10
N THR A 68 -10.01 11.70 8.15
CA THR A 68 -9.34 11.40 9.42
C THR A 68 -8.96 9.92 9.49
N VAL A 69 -7.77 9.61 9.99
CA VAL A 69 -7.29 8.22 10.13
C VAL A 69 -8.27 7.39 10.96
N GLY A 70 -8.63 6.22 10.45
CA GLY A 70 -9.59 5.29 11.04
C GLY A 70 -11.05 5.54 10.66
N GLN A 71 -11.36 6.68 10.03
CA GLN A 71 -12.72 7.04 9.60
C GLN A 71 -12.96 6.66 8.13
N GLU A 72 -14.23 6.69 7.74
CA GLU A 72 -14.63 6.58 6.33
C GLU A 72 -14.15 7.78 5.52
N CYS A 73 -13.74 7.50 4.29
CA CYS A 73 -13.25 8.47 3.33
C CYS A 73 -13.87 8.16 1.97
N LYS A 74 -14.42 9.19 1.33
CA LYS A 74 -14.95 9.10 -0.03
C LYS A 74 -13.80 9.28 -1.00
N ILE A 75 -13.51 8.23 -1.77
CA ILE A 75 -12.42 8.15 -2.73
C ILE A 75 -13.00 8.16 -4.14
N CYS A 76 -12.61 9.11 -4.98
CA CYS A 76 -13.08 9.27 -6.35
C CYS A 76 -11.94 9.09 -7.35
N PHE A 77 -12.15 8.24 -8.36
CA PHE A 77 -11.10 7.88 -9.33
C PHE A 77 -11.04 8.80 -10.55
N SER A 78 -12.09 9.58 -10.79
CA SER A 78 -12.18 10.58 -11.84
C SER A 78 -13.09 11.74 -11.40
N GLU A 79 -13.41 12.65 -12.31
CA GLU A 79 -14.34 13.75 -12.05
C GLU A 79 -15.81 13.37 -11.94
N ASP A 80 -16.17 12.17 -12.39
CA ASP A 80 -17.54 11.65 -12.28
C ASP A 80 -17.81 11.23 -10.83
N ASP A 81 -18.97 11.60 -10.27
CA ASP A 81 -19.38 11.16 -8.93
C ASP A 81 -19.67 9.66 -8.86
N LYS A 82 -19.99 9.02 -9.99
CA LYS A 82 -20.07 7.55 -10.08
C LYS A 82 -18.70 6.86 -9.97
N SER A 83 -17.62 7.63 -10.06
CA SER A 83 -16.27 7.10 -9.81
C SER A 83 -15.93 7.01 -8.32
N CYS A 84 -16.81 7.49 -7.43
CA CYS A 84 -16.54 7.52 -6.00
C CYS A 84 -16.95 6.23 -5.31
N MET A 85 -16.22 5.88 -4.25
CA MET A 85 -16.59 4.86 -3.28
C MET A 85 -16.14 5.25 -1.88
N VAL A 86 -16.62 4.53 -0.86
CA VAL A 86 -16.21 4.74 0.52
C VAL A 86 -15.21 3.66 0.92
N ALA A 87 -14.12 4.08 1.54
CA ALA A 87 -13.10 3.21 2.12
C ALA A 87 -12.66 3.78 3.47
N ARG A 88 -12.23 2.93 4.40
CA ARG A 88 -11.58 3.40 5.63
C ARG A 88 -10.22 4.00 5.29
N TYR A 89 -9.91 5.19 5.80
CA TYR A 89 -8.62 5.84 5.57
C TYR A 89 -7.60 5.47 6.66
N ARG A 90 -6.39 5.08 6.27
CA ARG A 90 -5.32 4.69 7.22
C ARG A 90 -4.09 5.61 7.24
N GLY A 91 -4.15 6.76 6.59
CA GLY A 91 -3.07 7.76 6.63
C GLY A 91 -2.23 7.79 5.36
N ASP A 92 -0.99 8.26 5.52
CA ASP A 92 -0.06 8.46 4.41
C ASP A 92 0.30 7.16 3.71
N GLY A 93 0.44 7.21 2.38
CA GLY A 93 0.74 6.06 1.56
C GLY A 93 1.59 6.40 0.33
N PRO A 94 1.22 5.92 -0.87
CA PRO A 94 2.05 6.09 -2.06
C PRO A 94 2.24 7.56 -2.43
N LYS A 95 3.13 7.81 -3.41
CA LYS A 95 3.27 9.14 -4.03
C LYS A 95 1.93 9.69 -4.52
N ALA A 96 1.82 11.02 -4.57
CA ALA A 96 0.63 11.72 -5.04
C ALA A 96 0.11 11.20 -6.40
N GLY A 97 -1.21 11.17 -6.55
CA GLY A 97 -1.92 10.65 -7.73
C GLY A 97 -2.23 9.15 -7.67
N ARG A 98 -2.07 8.52 -6.50
CA ARG A 98 -2.24 7.07 -6.32
C ARG A 98 -2.97 6.75 -5.03
N PHE A 99 -3.82 5.73 -5.10
CA PHE A 99 -4.51 5.13 -3.95
C PHE A 99 -4.10 3.67 -3.82
N ASP A 100 -3.45 3.33 -2.71
CA ASP A 100 -3.12 1.95 -2.38
C ASP A 100 -4.24 1.39 -1.49
N PHE A 101 -4.90 0.34 -1.98
CA PHE A 101 -5.93 -0.39 -1.25
C PHE A 101 -5.39 -1.75 -0.79
N THR A 102 -5.92 -2.28 0.31
CA THR A 102 -5.50 -3.59 0.82
C THR A 102 -6.07 -4.75 0.02
N PRO A 103 -5.47 -5.96 0.10
CA PRO A 103 -6.08 -7.17 -0.45
C PRO A 103 -7.49 -7.42 0.09
N ALA A 104 -7.74 -7.16 1.37
CA ALA A 104 -9.06 -7.26 1.98
C ALA A 104 -10.10 -6.36 1.28
N PHE A 105 -9.71 -5.14 0.90
CA PHE A 105 -10.58 -4.23 0.16
C PHE A 105 -10.98 -4.78 -1.22
N TYR A 106 -10.03 -5.35 -1.97
CA TYR A 106 -10.35 -5.98 -3.25
C TYR A 106 -11.19 -7.25 -3.05
N ALA A 107 -10.92 -8.07 -2.04
CA ALA A 107 -11.72 -9.24 -1.73
C ALA A 107 -13.19 -8.89 -1.43
N GLU A 108 -13.42 -7.83 -0.66
CA GLU A 108 -14.76 -7.34 -0.33
C GLU A 108 -15.50 -6.70 -1.51
N ASN A 109 -14.80 -5.94 -2.37
CA ASN A 109 -15.45 -5.09 -3.35
C ASN A 109 -15.48 -5.68 -4.77
N CYS A 110 -14.49 -6.48 -5.19
CA CYS A 110 -14.45 -7.00 -6.56
C CYS A 110 -15.61 -7.96 -6.91
N GLN A 111 -16.32 -8.49 -5.92
CA GLN A 111 -17.49 -9.36 -6.13
C GLN A 111 -18.82 -8.59 -6.21
N LYS A 112 -18.81 -7.29 -5.91
CA LYS A 112 -20.02 -6.48 -5.90
C LYS A 112 -20.41 -6.10 -7.35
N PRO A 113 -21.71 -6.17 -7.71
CA PRO A 113 -22.15 -5.87 -9.07
C PRO A 113 -22.07 -4.38 -9.42
N ASP A 114 -22.21 -3.50 -8.42
CA ASP A 114 -22.21 -2.05 -8.56
C ASP A 114 -20.99 -1.44 -7.88
N ILE A 115 -19.89 -1.36 -8.62
CA ILE A 115 -18.63 -0.71 -8.20
C ILE A 115 -18.16 0.26 -9.28
N PRO A 116 -17.39 1.30 -8.92
CA PRO A 116 -16.82 2.22 -9.89
C PRO A 116 -16.06 1.52 -11.01
N GLU A 117 -16.20 2.00 -12.25
CA GLU A 117 -15.59 1.39 -13.43
C GLU A 117 -14.06 1.27 -13.31
N ALA A 118 -13.40 2.22 -12.65
CA ALA A 118 -11.96 2.16 -12.40
C ALA A 118 -11.58 0.96 -11.50
N LEU A 119 -12.34 0.72 -10.42
CA LEU A 119 -12.13 -0.45 -9.56
C LEU A 119 -12.45 -1.74 -10.30
N LYS A 120 -13.55 -1.77 -11.07
CA LYS A 120 -13.91 -2.94 -11.89
C LYS A 120 -12.80 -3.33 -12.86
N LYS A 121 -12.25 -2.35 -13.59
CA LYS A 121 -11.09 -2.56 -14.47
C LYS A 121 -9.88 -3.09 -13.71
N GLN A 122 -9.60 -2.55 -12.53
CA GLN A 122 -8.49 -3.01 -11.70
C GLN A 122 -8.68 -4.45 -11.22
N CYS A 123 -9.88 -4.82 -10.75
CA CYS A 123 -10.21 -6.20 -10.36
C CYS A 123 -9.99 -7.17 -11.53
N ILE A 124 -10.52 -6.86 -12.72
CA ILE A 124 -10.33 -7.66 -13.94
C ILE A 124 -8.85 -7.77 -14.31
N SER A 125 -8.10 -6.66 -14.23
CA SER A 125 -6.67 -6.63 -14.51
C SER A 125 -5.89 -7.57 -13.59
N LEU A 126 -6.18 -7.54 -12.28
CA LEU A 126 -5.57 -8.41 -11.28
C LEU A 126 -5.93 -9.88 -11.49
N ASP A 127 -7.19 -10.19 -11.81
CA ASP A 127 -7.63 -11.56 -12.12
C ASP A 127 -6.95 -12.10 -13.37
N ASN A 128 -6.87 -11.29 -14.42
CA ASN A 128 -6.14 -11.63 -15.64
C ASN A 128 -4.65 -11.84 -15.37
N ALA A 129 -4.03 -11.01 -14.51
CA ALA A 129 -2.64 -11.19 -14.11
C ALA A 129 -2.43 -12.50 -13.34
N ALA A 130 -3.30 -12.82 -12.37
CA ALA A 130 -3.25 -14.05 -11.60
C ALA A 130 -3.36 -15.29 -12.50
N ASN A 131 -4.29 -15.28 -13.46
CA ASN A 131 -4.45 -16.34 -14.45
C ASN A 131 -3.23 -16.46 -15.37
N ARG A 132 -2.78 -15.35 -15.97
CA ARG A 132 -1.64 -15.32 -16.90
C ARG A 132 -0.35 -15.81 -16.25
N LEU A 133 -0.14 -15.46 -14.98
CA LEU A 133 1.05 -15.85 -14.22
C LEU A 133 0.91 -17.25 -13.59
N GLY A 134 -0.26 -17.89 -13.73
CA GLY A 134 -0.50 -19.27 -13.29
C GLY A 134 -0.77 -19.44 -11.80
N TYR A 135 -1.09 -18.37 -11.06
CA TYR A 135 -1.39 -18.45 -9.63
C TYR A 135 -2.62 -19.32 -9.34
N THR A 136 -3.60 -19.33 -10.23
CA THR A 136 -4.82 -20.14 -10.10
C THR A 136 -4.57 -21.65 -10.24
N ASN A 137 -3.44 -22.05 -10.83
CA ASN A 137 -3.03 -23.45 -11.01
C ASN A 137 -1.78 -23.81 -10.20
N SER A 138 -1.31 -22.91 -9.32
CA SER A 138 -0.15 -23.14 -8.46
C SER A 138 -0.60 -23.69 -7.10
N ILE A 139 0.31 -24.35 -6.39
CA ILE A 139 0.09 -24.73 -5.00
C ILE A 139 0.19 -23.45 -4.18
N ASN A 140 -0.85 -23.09 -3.45
CA ASN A 140 -0.83 -21.95 -2.54
C ASN A 140 -0.29 -22.39 -1.16
N CYS A 141 0.95 -22.03 -0.83
CA CYS A 141 1.58 -22.48 0.41
C CYS A 141 0.95 -21.91 1.69
N PHE A 142 0.15 -20.86 1.59
CA PHE A 142 -0.61 -20.32 2.72
C PHE A 142 -1.80 -21.22 3.06
N THR A 143 -2.47 -21.78 2.05
CA THR A 143 -3.62 -22.69 2.25
C THR A 143 -3.22 -24.15 2.36
N SER A 144 -2.06 -24.53 1.82
CA SER A 144 -1.52 -25.89 1.82
C SER A 144 -0.11 -25.95 2.42
N PRO A 145 0.11 -25.52 3.68
CA PRO A 145 1.45 -25.38 4.24
C PRO A 145 2.19 -26.70 4.43
N ASN A 146 1.47 -27.83 4.46
CA ASN A 146 2.05 -29.16 4.62
C ASN A 146 2.38 -29.84 3.29
N ASP A 147 2.11 -29.21 2.14
CA ASP A 147 2.57 -29.72 0.85
C ASP A 147 4.09 -29.84 0.86
N SER A 148 4.62 -30.90 0.25
CA SER A 148 6.06 -31.17 0.18
C SER A 148 6.90 -29.99 -0.35
N LYS A 149 6.34 -29.20 -1.28
CA LYS A 149 6.99 -28.01 -1.86
C LYS A 149 6.88 -26.78 -0.96
N CYS A 150 5.95 -26.77 0.00
CA CYS A 150 5.65 -25.64 0.86
C CYS A 150 6.25 -25.76 2.26
N LYS A 151 6.36 -26.98 2.80
CA LYS A 151 6.67 -27.22 4.21
C LYS A 151 7.90 -26.46 4.70
N ALA A 152 9.05 -26.66 4.06
CA ALA A 152 10.29 -26.01 4.45
C ALA A 152 10.23 -24.48 4.29
N LEU A 153 9.57 -23.99 3.23
CA LEU A 153 9.40 -22.56 3.00
C LEU A 153 8.57 -21.92 4.13
N MET A 154 7.44 -22.52 4.48
CA MET A 154 6.54 -22.01 5.50
C MET A 154 7.14 -22.12 6.91
N GLU A 155 7.87 -23.20 7.19
CA GLU A 155 8.63 -23.36 8.45
C GLU A 155 9.70 -22.26 8.59
N ASN A 156 10.49 -22.02 7.55
CA ASN A 156 11.51 -20.98 7.55
C ASN A 156 10.91 -19.57 7.71
N ALA A 157 9.81 -19.28 7.02
CA ALA A 157 9.14 -17.98 7.11
C ALA A 157 8.59 -17.72 8.52
N LYS A 158 7.95 -18.73 9.14
CA LYS A 158 7.48 -18.69 10.53
C LYS A 158 8.62 -18.53 11.53
N ALA A 159 9.72 -19.26 11.34
CA ALA A 159 10.89 -19.16 12.20
C ALA A 159 11.52 -17.76 12.12
N ALA A 160 11.64 -17.19 10.93
CA ALA A 160 12.14 -15.83 10.72
C ALA A 160 11.26 -14.77 11.40
N GLN A 161 9.93 -14.87 11.24
CA GLN A 161 8.99 -13.99 11.94
C GLN A 161 9.10 -14.12 13.46
N THR A 162 9.10 -15.35 13.98
CA THR A 162 9.22 -15.64 15.42
C THR A 162 10.51 -15.08 16.02
N ALA A 163 11.63 -15.23 15.32
CA ALA A 163 12.93 -14.71 15.76
C ALA A 163 12.98 -13.16 15.74
N ASP A 164 12.22 -12.52 14.85
CA ASP A 164 12.22 -11.06 14.69
C ASP A 164 11.26 -10.34 15.66
N ILE A 165 10.20 -11.01 16.13
CA ILE A 165 9.18 -10.41 17.02
C ILE A 165 9.79 -9.76 18.27
N PRO A 166 10.67 -10.44 19.06
CA PRO A 166 11.25 -9.83 20.26
C PRO A 166 12.06 -8.56 19.96
N LYS A 167 12.76 -8.56 18.82
CA LYS A 167 13.57 -7.43 18.37
C LYS A 167 12.70 -6.23 17.99
N ARG A 168 11.61 -6.46 17.26
CA ARG A 168 10.62 -5.43 16.93
C ARG A 168 9.96 -4.86 18.17
N ASN A 169 9.50 -5.72 19.09
CA ASN A 169 8.85 -5.28 20.33
C ASN A 169 9.79 -4.43 21.20
N LYS A 170 11.08 -4.82 21.28
CA LYS A 170 12.10 -4.03 21.98
C LYS A 170 12.34 -2.68 21.31
N CYS A 171 12.35 -2.63 19.97
CA CYS A 171 12.49 -1.37 19.24
C CYS A 171 11.29 -0.44 19.48
N LEU A 172 10.07 -0.97 19.41
CA LEU A 172 8.85 -0.21 19.67
C LEU A 172 8.80 0.33 21.10
N SER A 173 9.25 -0.46 22.09
CA SER A 173 9.23 -0.02 23.50
C SER A 173 10.30 1.02 23.83
N MET A 174 11.47 0.93 23.22
CA MET A 174 12.58 1.87 23.46
C MET A 174 12.52 3.12 22.58
N GLY A 175 11.79 3.05 21.46
CA GLY A 175 11.90 4.00 20.36
C GLY A 175 13.06 3.65 19.42
N GLN A 176 12.83 3.88 18.12
CA GLN A 176 13.75 3.49 17.04
C GLN A 176 15.19 4.00 17.23
N ASP A 177 15.35 5.28 17.57
CA ASP A 177 16.68 5.90 17.70
C ASP A 177 17.48 5.29 18.86
N ALA A 178 16.83 5.07 20.01
CA ALA A 178 17.49 4.46 21.16
C ALA A 178 17.86 2.99 20.88
N TYR A 179 16.94 2.24 20.27
CA TYR A 179 17.18 0.87 19.86
C TYR A 179 18.37 0.78 18.89
N ASN A 180 18.42 1.64 17.86
CA ASN A 180 19.48 1.64 16.86
C ASN A 180 20.85 2.00 17.44
N ARG A 181 20.92 2.93 18.39
CA ARG A 181 22.16 3.25 19.13
C ARG A 181 22.66 2.06 19.95
N SER A 182 21.77 1.18 20.42
CA SER A 182 22.15 -0.03 21.16
C SER A 182 22.58 -1.21 20.27
N GLN A 183 22.39 -1.14 18.94
CA GLN A 183 22.79 -2.23 18.04
C GLN A 183 24.22 -2.04 17.52
N ALA A 184 25.08 -3.00 17.85
CA ALA A 184 26.43 -3.08 17.32
C ALA A 184 26.45 -3.49 15.84
N ASP A 185 25.58 -4.43 15.43
CA ASP A 185 25.43 -4.82 14.03
C ASP A 185 24.45 -3.86 13.31
N PRO A 186 24.90 -3.11 12.29
CA PRO A 186 24.02 -2.26 11.50
C PRO A 186 22.84 -2.99 10.82
N LYS A 187 22.94 -4.30 10.58
CA LYS A 187 21.84 -5.11 10.01
C LYS A 187 20.69 -5.31 10.99
N GLU A 188 20.94 -5.15 12.28
CA GLU A 188 19.92 -5.28 13.33
C GLU A 188 19.18 -3.96 13.58
N ARG A 189 19.66 -2.84 13.01
CA ARG A 189 19.03 -1.53 13.12
C ARG A 189 17.75 -1.46 12.29
N ARG A 190 16.80 -0.66 12.77
CA ARG A 190 15.45 -0.58 12.24
C ARG A 190 15.07 0.83 11.80
N ALA A 191 14.04 0.91 10.96
CA ALA A 191 13.49 2.12 10.40
C ALA A 191 11.96 2.01 10.29
N ASN A 192 11.31 3.17 10.12
CA ASN A 192 9.87 3.35 9.89
C ASN A 192 9.02 2.50 10.86
N ASP A 193 8.95 2.98 12.10
CA ASP A 193 8.22 2.32 13.20
C ASP A 193 8.68 0.88 13.44
N CYS A 194 9.99 0.68 13.37
CA CYS A 194 10.65 -0.59 13.64
C CYS A 194 10.31 -1.75 12.67
N ASN A 195 9.61 -1.46 11.58
CA ASN A 195 9.14 -2.45 10.62
C ASN A 195 10.16 -2.75 9.51
N TYR A 196 11.09 -1.85 9.25
CA TYR A 196 12.06 -1.98 8.17
C TYR A 196 13.49 -2.04 8.69
N SER A 197 14.41 -2.55 7.88
CA SER A 197 15.84 -2.41 8.13
C SER A 197 16.26 -0.95 7.95
N ASP A 198 17.15 -0.45 8.80
CA ASP A 198 17.72 0.89 8.62
C ASP A 198 18.56 0.98 7.34
N LEU A 199 19.35 -0.07 7.10
CA LEU A 199 20.11 -0.25 5.87
C LEU A 199 19.20 -0.54 4.67
N ARG A 200 19.63 -0.12 3.48
CA ARG A 200 18.99 -0.50 2.22
C ARG A 200 19.45 -1.89 1.79
N LEU A 201 18.87 -2.91 2.38
CA LEU A 201 19.21 -4.33 2.17
C LEU A 201 18.32 -5.04 1.14
N GLY A 202 17.21 -4.42 0.75
CA GLY A 202 16.30 -4.95 -0.28
C GLY A 202 16.76 -4.58 -1.69
N GLY A 203 16.28 -5.35 -2.67
CA GLY A 203 16.47 -5.06 -4.08
C GLY A 203 17.83 -5.44 -4.67
N LYS A 204 18.11 -4.90 -5.86
CA LYS A 204 19.33 -5.16 -6.63
C LYS A 204 20.32 -3.98 -6.50
N PRO A 205 21.62 -4.18 -6.78
CA PRO A 205 22.57 -3.06 -6.86
C PRO A 205 22.05 -1.93 -7.76
N GLY A 206 22.13 -0.67 -7.31
CA GLY A 206 21.61 0.51 -8.02
C GLY A 206 20.16 0.88 -7.73
N ASN A 207 19.34 -0.05 -7.24
CA ASN A 207 17.96 0.23 -6.79
C ASN A 207 17.69 -0.51 -5.48
N ARG A 208 18.39 -0.07 -4.42
CA ARG A 208 18.22 -0.66 -3.08
C ARG A 208 17.22 0.14 -2.27
N TRP A 209 16.38 -0.56 -1.53
CA TRP A 209 15.40 0.00 -0.60
C TRP A 209 15.59 -0.60 0.78
N ARG A 210 14.98 0.03 1.80
CA ARG A 210 14.91 -0.52 3.15
C ARG A 210 14.03 -1.76 3.11
N ARG A 211 14.55 -2.89 3.62
CA ARG A 211 13.86 -4.18 3.56
C ARG A 211 12.82 -4.23 4.67
N LEU A 212 11.60 -4.64 4.37
CA LEU A 212 10.60 -5.01 5.35
C LEU A 212 11.10 -6.20 6.19
N LEU A 213 10.99 -6.10 7.51
CA LEU A 213 11.48 -7.13 8.44
C LEU A 213 10.37 -8.13 8.78
N PRO A 214 10.71 -9.40 9.05
CA PRO A 214 9.71 -10.47 9.23
C PRO A 214 8.60 -10.16 10.25
N ALA A 215 8.91 -9.51 11.37
CA ALA A 215 7.90 -9.20 12.39
C ALA A 215 6.99 -8.01 12.05
N ALA A 216 7.24 -7.31 10.93
CA ALA A 216 6.31 -6.30 10.42
C ALA A 216 5.06 -6.96 9.83
N CYS A 217 5.20 -8.16 9.26
CA CYS A 217 4.06 -8.91 8.73
C CYS A 217 3.19 -9.48 9.84
N ARG A 218 1.88 -9.50 9.58
CA ARG A 218 0.88 -10.09 10.46
C ARG A 218 0.94 -11.61 10.43
N THR A 219 0.33 -12.24 11.43
CA THR A 219 0.15 -13.69 11.48
C THR A 219 -0.50 -14.19 10.18
N GLY A 220 0.05 -15.26 9.61
CA GLY A 220 -0.44 -15.83 8.36
C GLY A 220 0.04 -15.11 7.09
N THR A 221 0.89 -14.08 7.23
CA THR A 221 1.57 -13.41 6.12
C THR A 221 3.07 -13.39 6.36
N PHE A 222 3.87 -13.36 5.29
CA PHE A 222 5.31 -13.45 5.39
C PHE A 222 6.02 -12.54 4.40
N VAL A 223 7.10 -11.93 4.86
CA VAL A 223 8.03 -11.19 4.00
C VAL A 223 8.72 -12.19 3.07
N ASP A 224 8.89 -11.83 1.80
CA ASP A 224 9.70 -12.60 0.88
C ASP A 224 11.23 -12.31 1.02
N GLN A 225 12.02 -12.79 0.06
CA GLN A 225 13.46 -12.56 0.01
C GLN A 225 13.85 -11.11 -0.26
N PHE A 226 13.05 -10.36 -1.02
CA PHE A 226 13.28 -8.95 -1.37
C PHE A 226 12.80 -7.99 -0.28
N GLY A 227 11.78 -8.41 0.46
CA GLY A 227 11.18 -7.68 1.58
C GLY A 227 10.70 -6.30 1.19
N LEU A 228 9.80 -6.27 0.20
CA LEU A 228 8.98 -5.10 -0.10
C LEU A 228 7.65 -5.18 0.63
N ASP A 229 7.02 -6.36 0.60
CA ASP A 229 5.65 -6.55 1.05
C ASP A 229 5.48 -7.87 1.84
N CYS A 230 4.35 -7.98 2.52
CA CYS A 230 3.85 -9.16 3.22
C CYS A 230 3.01 -10.02 2.27
N CYS A 231 3.58 -11.12 1.80
CA CYS A 231 2.86 -12.09 0.98
C CYS A 231 1.79 -12.82 1.81
N SER A 232 0.64 -13.08 1.17
CA SER A 232 -0.53 -13.73 1.76
C SER A 232 -1.13 -14.76 0.79
N ALA A 233 -2.20 -15.43 1.21
CA ALA A 233 -2.94 -16.38 0.37
C ALA A 233 -3.65 -15.74 -0.83
N ASP A 234 -3.75 -14.42 -0.91
CA ASP A 234 -4.47 -13.71 -1.96
C ASP A 234 -3.70 -13.76 -3.30
N VAL A 235 -4.31 -14.39 -4.30
CA VAL A 235 -3.70 -14.58 -5.63
C VAL A 235 -3.64 -13.30 -6.45
N ARG A 236 -4.54 -12.33 -6.22
CA ARG A 236 -4.50 -11.03 -6.91
C ARG A 236 -3.32 -10.22 -6.40
N PHE A 237 -3.14 -10.21 -5.09
CA PHE A 237 -1.99 -9.59 -4.44
C PHE A 237 -0.68 -10.23 -4.90
N ALA A 238 -0.61 -11.57 -4.87
CA ALA A 238 0.58 -12.28 -5.32
C ALA A 238 0.87 -12.02 -6.81
N ALA A 239 -0.14 -11.84 -7.65
CA ALA A 239 0.05 -11.49 -9.06
C ALA A 239 0.53 -10.04 -9.27
N ALA A 240 0.04 -9.10 -8.45
CA ALA A 240 0.52 -7.71 -8.47
C ALA A 240 1.97 -7.61 -8.00
N ASN A 241 2.34 -8.42 -7.01
CA ASN A 241 3.68 -8.51 -6.42
C ASN A 241 4.37 -9.83 -6.81
N HIS A 242 4.34 -10.14 -8.11
CA HIS A 242 4.82 -11.42 -8.63
C HIS A 242 6.28 -11.73 -8.27
N PRO A 243 7.25 -10.81 -8.47
CA PRO A 243 8.64 -11.07 -8.13
C PRO A 243 8.81 -11.48 -6.65
N GLU A 244 8.06 -10.83 -5.75
CA GLU A 244 8.10 -11.03 -4.32
C GLU A 244 7.43 -12.34 -3.91
N CYS A 245 6.16 -12.51 -4.27
CA CYS A 245 5.33 -13.54 -3.67
C CYS A 245 5.36 -14.88 -4.39
N ARG A 246 5.92 -14.97 -5.61
CA ARG A 246 5.94 -16.23 -6.39
C ARG A 246 6.49 -17.44 -5.65
N ALA A 247 7.42 -17.25 -4.69
CA ALA A 247 8.02 -18.37 -3.96
C ALA A 247 6.99 -19.15 -3.14
N PHE A 248 5.95 -18.47 -2.64
CA PHE A 248 4.84 -19.07 -1.89
C PHE A 248 3.77 -19.73 -2.78
N PHE A 249 3.97 -19.69 -4.10
CA PHE A 249 3.05 -20.27 -5.08
C PHE A 249 3.81 -21.18 -6.07
N PRO A 250 4.45 -22.28 -5.60
CA PRO A 250 5.15 -23.20 -6.48
C PRO A 250 4.17 -23.85 -7.47
N LYS A 251 4.65 -24.11 -8.69
CA LYS A 251 3.88 -24.86 -9.69
C LYS A 251 3.60 -26.28 -9.20
N GLN A 252 2.42 -26.80 -9.53
CA GLN A 252 2.05 -28.21 -9.29
C GLN A 252 3.06 -29.18 -9.90
#